data_AF-A0A4R3N6A6-F1
#
_entry.id   AF-A0A4R3N6A6-F1
#
_cell.length_a   1.000
_cell.length_b   1.000
_cell.length_c   1.000
_cell.angle_alpha   90.00
_cell.angle_beta   90.00
_cell.angle_gamma   90.00
#
_symmetry.space_group_name_H-M   'P 1'
#
loop_
_entity.id
_entity.type
_entity.pdbx_description
1 polymer ?
#
loop_
_entity_poly.entity_id
_entity_poly.type
_entity_poly.pdbx_seq_one_letter_code
_entity_poly.pdbx_strand_id
1 'polypeptide(L)'
;MLKKQTVWLLTMLSLLIVLSVYYMTAPEGDEVAFINEENQGEETETNQQLDSTDMNDLEDMTSENEEGMISEISTDDLFTSIRMEIEAERDQLKEQLSEIVASKNVSPEEKNEAMEKMKQLQETATKESILQQSIMAEKDYQDVLVRAEEDVVHVTVKANELSKTDANHIMQMVRDEFGEVVVNVKYQPIE
;
A
#
# COMPACT_ATOMS: atom_id res chain seq x y z
N MET A 1 -43.88 32.34 -6.13
CA MET A 1 -44.13 32.20 -4.68
C MET A 1 -43.82 30.78 -4.28
N LEU A 2 -42.79 30.58 -3.45
CA LEU A 2 -42.39 29.26 -2.97
C LEU A 2 -43.46 28.74 -2.01
N LYS A 3 -43.97 27.52 -2.25
CA LYS A 3 -44.96 26.90 -1.36
C LYS A 3 -44.26 26.56 -0.04
N LYS A 4 -44.94 26.71 1.09
CA LYS A 4 -44.38 26.48 2.44
C LYS A 4 -43.74 25.08 2.62
N GLN A 5 -44.09 24.13 1.76
CA GLN A 5 -43.48 22.79 1.70
C GLN A 5 -42.05 22.76 1.13
N THR A 6 -41.70 23.66 0.21
CA THR A 6 -40.35 23.73 -0.38
C THR A 6 -39.32 24.32 0.59
N VAL A 7 -39.77 25.08 1.59
CA VAL A 7 -38.91 25.68 2.61
C VAL A 7 -38.32 24.60 3.52
N TRP A 8 -39.11 23.59 3.90
CA TRP A 8 -38.62 22.48 4.73
C TRP A 8 -37.67 21.55 3.96
N LEU A 9 -37.92 21.35 2.66
CA LEU A 9 -37.05 20.58 1.78
C LEU A 9 -35.71 21.31 1.57
N LEU A 10 -35.72 22.62 1.36
CA LEU A 10 -34.50 23.41 1.17
C LEU A 10 -33.63 23.47 2.42
N THR A 11 -34.23 23.53 3.62
CA THR A 11 -33.44 23.47 4.87
C THR A 11 -32.77 22.11 5.07
N MET A 12 -33.43 21.02 4.68
CA MET A 12 -32.87 19.67 4.81
C MET A 12 -31.79 19.40 3.75
N LEU A 13 -32.03 19.84 2.50
CA LEU A 13 -31.06 19.72 1.40
C LEU A 13 -29.80 20.56 1.63
N SER A 14 -29.96 21.79 2.14
CA SER A 14 -28.82 22.65 2.47
C SER A 14 -27.96 22.04 3.57
N LEU A 15 -28.57 21.41 4.57
CA LEU A 15 -27.84 20.78 5.67
C LEU A 15 -27.04 19.56 5.20
N LEU A 16 -27.59 18.76 4.29
CA LEU A 16 -26.92 17.61 3.69
C LEU A 16 -25.68 18.03 2.87
N ILE A 17 -25.79 19.09 2.06
CA ILE A 17 -24.67 19.58 1.24
C ILE A 17 -23.54 20.10 2.13
N VAL A 18 -23.86 20.82 3.21
CA VAL A 18 -22.84 21.32 4.15
C VAL A 18 -22.09 20.18 4.84
N LEU A 19 -22.82 19.14 5.30
CA LEU A 19 -22.21 17.92 5.84
C LEU A 19 -21.34 17.20 4.80
N SER A 20 -21.80 17.07 3.56
CA SER A 20 -21.03 16.42 2.48
C SER A 20 -19.72 17.14 2.18
N VAL A 21 -19.73 18.47 2.09
CA VAL A 21 -18.50 19.25 1.89
C VAL A 21 -17.61 19.17 3.13
N TYR A 22 -18.18 19.23 4.33
CA TYR A 22 -17.43 19.09 5.57
C TYR A 22 -16.69 17.75 5.64
N TYR A 23 -17.34 16.64 5.28
CA TYR A 23 -16.68 15.33 5.24
C TYR A 23 -15.70 15.16 4.08
N MET A 24 -15.93 15.82 2.95
CA MET A 24 -15.02 15.74 1.79
C MET A 24 -13.76 16.61 1.95
N THR A 25 -13.80 17.63 2.82
CA THR A 25 -12.68 18.58 3.00
C THR A 25 -12.09 18.60 4.41
N ALA A 26 -12.63 17.81 5.34
CA ALA A 26 -12.00 17.58 6.63
C ALA A 26 -10.75 16.69 6.43
N PRO A 27 -9.57 17.08 6.94
CA PRO A 27 -8.41 16.20 6.97
C PRO A 27 -8.75 14.99 7.84
N GLU A 28 -8.47 13.79 7.33
CA GLU A 28 -8.75 12.52 8.00
C GLU A 28 -8.22 12.55 9.43
N GLY A 29 -9.16 12.52 10.37
CA GLY A 29 -8.91 12.30 11.79
C GLY A 29 -9.85 11.19 12.22
N ASP A 30 -9.27 9.99 12.27
CA ASP A 30 -9.69 8.78 12.97
C ASP A 30 -11.17 8.33 12.97
N GLU A 31 -11.30 7.04 12.65
CA GLU A 31 -12.33 6.13 13.12
C GLU A 31 -13.75 6.37 12.58
N VAL A 32 -14.00 5.82 11.38
CA VAL A 32 -15.34 5.32 11.04
C VAL A 32 -15.62 4.07 11.87
N ALA A 33 -16.04 4.31 13.11
CA ALA A 33 -16.68 3.30 13.95
C ALA A 33 -17.90 2.73 13.19
N PHE A 34 -17.81 1.47 12.80
CA PHE A 34 -18.96 0.67 12.41
C PHE A 34 -20.00 0.76 13.51
N ILE A 35 -21.21 1.20 13.16
CA ILE A 35 -22.38 1.12 14.03
C ILE A 35 -22.64 -0.36 14.29
N ASN A 36 -22.16 -0.84 15.44
CA ASN A 36 -22.68 -2.02 16.10
C ASN A 36 -23.50 -1.51 17.28
N GLU A 37 -24.82 -1.56 17.14
CA GLU A 37 -25.70 -1.45 18.30
C GLU A 37 -25.43 -2.66 19.22
N GLU A 38 -25.47 -2.38 20.53
CA GLU A 38 -25.66 -3.35 21.62
C GLU A 38 -24.38 -3.89 22.33
N ASN A 39 -23.83 -3.11 23.28
CA ASN A 39 -23.94 -3.41 24.72
C ASN A 39 -23.19 -2.41 25.62
N GLN A 40 -23.80 -2.14 26.78
CA GLN A 40 -23.40 -1.20 27.84
C GLN A 40 -22.29 -1.73 28.77
N GLY A 41 -21.57 -0.81 29.41
CA GLY A 41 -20.78 -1.02 30.64
C GLY A 41 -19.45 -0.25 30.60
N GLU A 42 -19.42 1.05 30.90
CA GLU A 42 -19.09 1.66 32.22
C GLU A 42 -17.65 1.48 32.72
N GLU A 43 -16.93 2.62 32.68
CA GLU A 43 -15.99 3.22 33.66
C GLU A 43 -14.74 2.46 34.16
N THR A 44 -13.55 3.07 34.01
CA THR A 44 -12.84 3.88 35.06
C THR A 44 -11.32 3.95 34.82
N GLU A 45 -10.85 5.14 34.44
CA GLU A 45 -9.73 5.92 35.02
C GLU A 45 -8.48 5.27 35.70
N THR A 46 -7.30 5.68 35.18
CA THR A 46 -6.26 6.48 35.88
C THR A 46 -4.94 5.84 36.38
N ASN A 47 -3.87 6.29 35.72
CA ASN A 47 -2.53 6.73 36.18
C ASN A 47 -1.39 5.78 36.62
N GLN A 48 -0.22 6.12 36.02
CA GLN A 48 1.12 6.35 36.62
C GLN A 48 1.85 5.12 37.22
N GLN A 49 3.16 4.94 37.13
CA GLN A 49 4.29 5.72 36.64
C GLN A 49 5.56 4.84 36.85
N LEU A 50 6.52 4.92 35.92
CA LEU A 50 7.99 4.77 36.02
C LEU A 50 8.59 3.91 37.18
N ASP A 51 9.45 2.93 36.89
CA ASP A 51 10.92 3.11 36.95
C ASP A 51 11.71 1.83 36.54
N SER A 52 12.83 2.12 35.89
CA SER A 52 14.04 1.41 35.48
C SER A 52 14.44 0.03 36.05
N THR A 53 15.00 -0.79 35.15
CA THR A 53 16.32 -1.47 35.21
C THR A 53 16.30 -2.99 35.00
N ASP A 54 17.13 -3.38 34.02
CA ASP A 54 17.85 -4.63 33.82
C ASP A 54 17.30 -5.79 32.98
N MET A 55 18.29 -6.33 32.27
CA MET A 55 18.31 -7.32 31.22
C MET A 55 17.69 -8.69 31.57
N ASN A 56 17.22 -9.33 30.48
CA ASN A 56 17.23 -10.77 30.23
C ASN A 56 16.04 -11.58 30.75
N ASP A 57 15.02 -11.79 29.93
CA ASP A 57 14.58 -13.17 29.61
C ASP A 57 13.66 -13.21 28.39
N LEU A 58 13.93 -14.18 27.53
CA LEU A 58 13.01 -14.70 26.53
C LEU A 58 11.99 -15.58 27.26
N GLU A 59 10.70 -15.32 27.08
CA GLU A 59 9.65 -16.32 26.78
C GLU A 59 8.25 -15.74 27.00
N ASP A 60 7.39 -16.00 26.00
CA ASP A 60 5.94 -16.17 26.11
C ASP A 60 5.05 -14.97 26.49
N MET A 61 4.50 -14.32 25.45
CA MET A 61 3.10 -13.89 25.46
C MET A 61 2.47 -14.19 24.09
N THR A 62 2.04 -15.44 23.96
CA THR A 62 0.97 -15.85 23.06
C THR A 62 -0.30 -15.05 23.35
N SER A 63 -0.70 -14.19 22.42
CA SER A 63 -2.08 -13.70 22.33
C SER A 63 -2.76 -14.40 21.18
N GLU A 64 -3.33 -15.56 21.51
CA GLU A 64 -4.29 -16.27 20.68
C GLU A 64 -5.62 -15.50 20.66
N ASN A 65 -5.95 -14.86 19.54
CA ASN A 65 -7.24 -15.02 18.85
C ASN A 65 -7.34 -14.02 17.70
N GLU A 66 -7.13 -14.54 16.49
CA GLU A 66 -7.73 -14.13 15.20
C GLU A 66 -6.99 -14.78 14.01
N GLU A 67 -6.05 -15.69 14.27
CA GLU A 67 -5.46 -16.59 13.26
C GLU A 67 -6.37 -17.79 12.99
N GLY A 68 -7.47 -17.57 12.28
CA GLY A 68 -8.48 -18.62 12.04
C GLY A 68 -8.87 -18.86 10.59
N MET A 69 -8.40 -18.06 9.62
CA MET A 69 -8.85 -18.21 8.22
C MET A 69 -7.88 -17.69 7.14
N ILE A 70 -6.59 -17.52 7.45
CA ILE A 70 -5.58 -17.07 6.47
C ILE A 70 -4.47 -18.11 6.23
N SER A 71 -4.43 -19.19 7.02
CA SER A 71 -3.26 -20.08 7.09
C SER A 71 -3.18 -21.18 6.01
N GLU A 72 -3.90 -21.06 4.88
CA GLU A 72 -3.85 -22.08 3.80
C GLU A 72 -3.75 -21.46 2.40
N ILE A 73 -3.09 -20.30 2.29
CA ILE A 73 -2.46 -19.89 1.04
C ILE A 73 -0.97 -20.09 1.26
N SER A 74 -0.35 -20.99 0.50
CA SER A 74 1.10 -21.22 0.60
C SER A 74 1.80 -19.87 0.38
N THR A 75 2.86 -19.60 1.14
CA THR A 75 3.69 -18.39 0.97
C THR A 75 4.10 -18.15 -0.50
N ASP A 76 4.28 -19.22 -1.27
CA ASP A 76 4.57 -19.18 -2.71
C ASP A 76 3.40 -18.68 -3.59
N ASP A 77 2.17 -19.08 -3.22
CA ASP A 77 0.95 -18.63 -3.89
C ASP A 77 0.72 -17.14 -3.67
N LEU A 78 1.15 -16.59 -2.52
CA LEU A 78 1.10 -15.15 -2.25
C LEU A 78 2.02 -14.34 -3.19
N PHE A 79 3.27 -14.75 -3.39
CA PHE A 79 4.17 -14.07 -4.32
C PHE A 79 3.65 -14.12 -5.76
N THR A 80 3.14 -15.29 -6.16
CA THR A 80 2.59 -15.50 -7.50
C THR A 80 1.33 -14.68 -7.73
N SER A 81 0.42 -14.63 -6.75
CA SER A 81 -0.80 -13.82 -6.84
C SER A 81 -0.50 -12.32 -6.89
N ILE A 82 0.42 -11.83 -6.05
CA ILE A 82 0.86 -10.43 -6.09
C ILE A 82 1.44 -10.08 -7.46
N ARG A 83 2.28 -10.95 -8.05
CA ARG A 83 2.81 -10.72 -9.40
C ARG A 83 1.71 -10.66 -10.45
N MET A 84 0.77 -11.60 -10.39
CA MET A 84 -0.34 -11.64 -11.33
C MET A 84 -1.23 -10.39 -11.22
N GLU A 85 -1.48 -9.90 -10.01
CA GLU A 85 -2.24 -8.68 -9.76
C GLU A 85 -1.53 -7.43 -10.32
N ILE A 86 -0.23 -7.29 -10.06
CA ILE A 86 0.59 -6.18 -10.59
C ILE A 86 0.64 -6.20 -12.12
N GLU A 87 0.77 -7.38 -12.73
CA GLU A 87 0.76 -7.52 -14.18
C GLU A 87 -0.61 -7.13 -14.76
N ALA A 88 -1.70 -7.58 -14.14
CA ALA A 88 -3.05 -7.24 -14.56
C ALA A 88 -3.32 -5.73 -14.47
N GLU A 89 -2.96 -5.09 -13.35
CA GLU A 89 -3.10 -3.64 -13.17
C GLU A 89 -2.27 -2.88 -14.21
N ARG A 90 -1.02 -3.29 -14.43
CA ARG A 90 -0.13 -2.67 -15.40
C ARG A 90 -0.67 -2.80 -16.82
N ASP A 91 -1.28 -3.93 -17.18
CA ASP A 91 -1.88 -4.13 -18.49
C ASP A 91 -3.16 -3.31 -18.68
N GLN A 92 -3.99 -3.17 -17.64
CA GLN A 92 -5.13 -2.26 -17.65
C GLN A 92 -4.69 -0.81 -17.87
N LEU A 93 -3.65 -0.36 -17.16
CA LEU A 93 -3.09 0.99 -17.33
C LEU A 93 -2.53 1.20 -18.74
N LYS A 94 -1.80 0.24 -19.29
CA LYS A 94 -1.31 0.32 -20.68
C LYS A 94 -2.45 0.41 -21.69
N GLU A 95 -3.51 -0.37 -21.50
CA GLU A 95 -4.68 -0.35 -22.36
C GLU A 95 -5.35 1.03 -22.34
N GLN A 96 -5.60 1.58 -21.14
CA GLN A 96 -6.17 2.92 -20.97
C GLN A 96 -5.31 4.01 -21.63
N LEU A 97 -3.99 3.99 -21.40
CA LEU A 97 -3.06 4.96 -22.01
C LEU A 97 -3.02 4.81 -23.54
N SER A 98 -3.06 3.57 -24.05
CA SER A 98 -3.12 3.30 -25.48
C SER A 98 -4.40 3.81 -26.12
N GLU A 99 -5.55 3.66 -25.45
CA GLU A 99 -6.83 4.21 -25.90
C GLU A 99 -6.78 5.74 -25.98
N ILE A 100 -6.21 6.41 -24.96
CA ILE A 100 -6.04 7.87 -24.95
C ILE A 100 -5.18 8.33 -26.14
N VAL A 101 -4.07 7.65 -26.40
CA VAL A 101 -3.18 7.95 -27.53
C VAL A 101 -3.89 7.76 -28.88
N ALA A 102 -4.66 6.68 -29.02
CA ALA A 102 -5.40 6.33 -30.22
C ALA A 102 -6.65 7.21 -30.46
N SER A 103 -7.20 7.80 -29.40
CA SER A 103 -8.41 8.63 -29.47
C SER A 103 -8.23 9.86 -30.34
N LYS A 104 -9.23 10.19 -31.15
CA LYS A 104 -9.25 11.42 -31.97
C LYS A 104 -9.79 12.63 -31.22
N ASN A 105 -10.36 12.42 -30.03
CA ASN A 105 -11.08 13.44 -29.26
C ASN A 105 -10.25 14.00 -28.09
N VAL A 106 -8.99 13.62 -28.00
CA VAL A 106 -8.04 14.01 -26.94
C VAL A 106 -7.08 15.05 -27.49
N SER A 107 -6.71 16.03 -26.67
CA SER A 107 -5.77 17.09 -27.07
C SER A 107 -4.35 16.54 -27.35
N PRO A 108 -3.54 17.23 -28.17
CA PRO A 108 -2.14 16.85 -28.36
C PRO A 108 -1.34 16.75 -27.06
N GLU A 109 -1.62 17.63 -26.10
CA GLU A 109 -0.97 17.66 -24.78
C GLU A 109 -1.27 16.40 -23.96
N GLU A 110 -2.54 16.01 -23.85
CA GLU A 110 -2.96 14.79 -23.15
C GLU A 110 -2.41 13.52 -23.81
N LYS A 111 -2.30 13.51 -25.15
CA LYS A 111 -1.64 12.40 -25.86
C LYS A 111 -0.17 12.30 -25.51
N ASN A 112 0.52 13.44 -25.45
CA ASN A 112 1.93 13.47 -25.09
C ASN A 112 2.14 13.02 -23.64
N GLU A 113 1.26 13.43 -22.72
CA GLU A 113 1.26 12.95 -21.33
C GLU A 113 1.05 11.43 -21.26
N ALA A 114 0.09 10.89 -22.01
CA ALA A 114 -0.15 9.45 -22.05
C ALA A 114 1.05 8.66 -22.62
N MET A 115 1.73 9.20 -23.63
CA MET A 115 2.97 8.62 -24.16
C MET A 115 4.10 8.65 -23.12
N GLU A 116 4.27 9.74 -22.39
CA GLU A 116 5.32 9.83 -21.37
C GLU A 116 5.02 8.89 -20.20
N LYS A 117 3.76 8.80 -19.74
CA LYS A 117 3.36 7.81 -18.71
C LYS A 117 3.61 6.38 -19.16
N MET A 118 3.31 6.05 -20.42
CA MET A 118 3.57 4.72 -20.97
C MET A 118 5.07 4.39 -20.99
N LYS A 119 5.90 5.36 -21.35
CA LYS A 119 7.36 5.25 -21.32
C LYS A 119 7.88 5.07 -19.89
N GLN A 120 7.44 5.91 -18.94
CA GLN A 120 7.80 5.82 -17.53
C GLN A 120 7.42 4.47 -16.92
N LEU A 121 6.22 3.97 -17.24
CA LEU A 121 5.76 2.65 -16.80
C LEU A 121 6.68 1.52 -17.31
N GLN A 122 7.09 1.59 -18.58
CA GLN A 122 8.01 0.62 -19.17
C GLN A 122 9.43 0.72 -18.58
N GLU A 123 9.94 1.94 -18.40
CA GLU A 123 11.26 2.17 -17.79
C GLU A 123 11.29 1.63 -16.36
N THR A 124 10.25 1.93 -15.56
CA THR A 124 10.11 1.44 -14.19
C THR A 124 10.06 -0.08 -14.15
N ALA A 125 9.23 -0.71 -14.98
CA ALA A 125 9.15 -2.17 -15.05
C ALA A 125 10.49 -2.81 -15.45
N THR A 126 11.23 -2.17 -16.36
CA THR A 126 12.56 -2.66 -16.77
C THR A 126 13.56 -2.57 -15.62
N LYS A 127 13.58 -1.44 -14.90
CA LYS A 127 14.44 -1.25 -13.72
C LYS A 127 14.10 -2.24 -12.61
N GLU A 128 12.82 -2.44 -12.31
CA GLU A 128 12.35 -3.44 -11.34
C GLU A 128 12.85 -4.84 -11.71
N SER A 129 12.74 -5.23 -12.98
CA SER A 129 13.17 -6.55 -13.46
C SER A 129 14.70 -6.72 -13.40
N ILE A 130 15.47 -5.71 -13.79
CA ILE A 130 16.93 -5.74 -13.69
C ILE A 130 17.36 -5.86 -12.23
N LEU A 131 16.76 -5.07 -11.35
CA LEU A 131 17.09 -5.09 -9.93
C LEU A 131 16.74 -6.42 -9.27
N GLN A 132 15.58 -7.02 -9.60
CA GLN A 132 15.21 -8.36 -9.14
C GLN A 132 16.27 -9.39 -9.55
N GLN A 133 16.68 -9.40 -10.82
CA GLN A 133 17.71 -10.31 -11.33
C GLN A 133 19.06 -10.08 -10.65
N SER A 134 19.45 -8.81 -10.44
CA SER A 134 20.69 -8.48 -9.73
C SER A 134 20.68 -8.99 -8.30
N ILE A 135 19.60 -8.77 -7.55
CA ILE A 135 19.47 -9.26 -6.17
C ILE A 135 19.52 -10.79 -6.13
N MET A 136 18.80 -11.47 -7.03
CA MET A 136 18.83 -12.94 -7.16
C MET A 136 20.21 -13.49 -7.56
N ALA A 137 21.05 -12.70 -8.25
CA ALA A 137 22.37 -13.15 -8.69
C ALA A 137 23.43 -13.10 -7.57
N GLU A 138 23.23 -12.28 -6.53
CA GLU A 138 24.21 -12.12 -5.46
C GLU A 138 24.17 -13.23 -4.42
N LYS A 139 22.97 -13.73 -4.12
CA LYS A 139 22.75 -14.83 -3.19
C LYS A 139 21.66 -15.75 -3.72
N ASP A 140 21.62 -16.96 -3.17
CA ASP A 140 20.63 -17.99 -3.49
C ASP A 140 19.27 -17.67 -2.85
N TYR A 141 18.72 -16.49 -3.15
CA TYR A 141 17.36 -16.11 -2.79
C TYR A 141 16.40 -16.90 -3.70
N GLN A 142 15.38 -17.51 -3.10
CA GLN A 142 14.43 -18.32 -3.87
C GLN A 142 13.59 -17.46 -4.81
N ASP A 143 13.22 -16.27 -4.33
CA ASP A 143 12.48 -15.30 -5.13
C ASP A 143 12.67 -13.87 -4.62
N VAL A 144 12.52 -12.88 -5.50
CA VAL A 144 12.62 -11.45 -5.18
C VAL A 144 11.53 -10.72 -5.94
N LEU A 145 10.79 -9.86 -5.23
CA LEU A 145 9.81 -8.97 -5.81
C LEU A 145 10.20 -7.53 -5.49
N VAL A 146 10.33 -6.71 -6.52
CA VAL A 146 10.58 -5.27 -6.39
C VAL A 146 9.38 -4.53 -6.97
N ARG A 147 8.86 -3.56 -6.24
CA ARG A 147 7.79 -2.65 -6.66
C ARG A 147 8.20 -1.21 -6.40
N ALA A 148 8.22 -0.40 -7.43
CA ALA A 148 8.45 1.03 -7.33
C ALA A 148 7.09 1.75 -7.41
N GLU A 149 6.66 2.29 -6.28
CA GLU A 149 5.41 3.04 -6.12
C GLU A 149 5.75 4.49 -5.80
N GLU A 150 5.65 5.36 -6.80
CA GLU A 150 6.00 6.79 -6.71
C GLU A 150 7.42 7.00 -6.15
N ASP A 151 7.54 7.42 -4.88
CA ASP A 151 8.81 7.73 -4.20
C ASP A 151 9.28 6.61 -3.26
N VAL A 152 8.56 5.48 -3.19
CA VAL A 152 8.86 4.36 -2.30
C VAL A 152 9.10 3.09 -3.11
N VAL A 153 10.25 2.45 -2.89
CA VAL A 153 10.58 1.15 -3.46
C VAL A 153 10.42 0.07 -2.39
N HIS A 154 9.47 -0.83 -2.63
CA HIS A 154 9.23 -2.01 -1.81
C HIS A 154 9.99 -3.20 -2.39
N VAL A 155 10.89 -3.77 -1.60
CA VAL A 155 11.63 -4.98 -1.94
C VAL A 155 11.21 -6.08 -0.98
N THR A 156 10.68 -7.17 -1.51
CA THR A 156 10.34 -8.37 -0.74
C THR A 156 11.21 -9.53 -1.23
N VAL A 157 11.96 -10.14 -0.31
CA VAL A 157 12.89 -11.24 -0.62
C VAL A 157 12.40 -12.53 0.03
N LYS A 158 12.31 -13.61 -0.74
CA LYS A 158 11.98 -14.95 -0.25
C LYS A 158 13.26 -15.70 0.11
N ALA A 159 13.54 -15.79 1.41
CA ALA A 159 14.79 -16.33 1.94
C ALA A 159 14.61 -16.85 3.38
N ASN A 160 15.38 -17.87 3.76
CA ASN A 160 15.38 -18.39 5.14
C ASN A 160 15.78 -17.34 6.17
N GLU A 161 16.74 -16.49 5.81
CA GLU A 161 17.23 -15.41 6.65
C GLU A 161 17.64 -14.22 5.79
N LEU A 162 17.46 -13.02 6.34
CA LEU A 162 17.98 -11.79 5.77
C LEU A 162 18.74 -11.02 6.85
N SER A 163 20.07 -10.93 6.72
CA SER A 163 20.87 -10.17 7.67
C SER A 163 20.70 -8.66 7.46
N LYS A 164 20.95 -7.86 8.50
CA LYS A 164 20.94 -6.38 8.39
C LYS A 164 21.94 -5.88 7.36
N THR A 165 23.07 -6.57 7.19
CA THR A 165 24.08 -6.25 6.17
C THR A 165 23.52 -6.46 4.77
N ASP A 166 22.80 -7.56 4.56
CA ASP A 166 22.20 -7.87 3.27
C ASP A 166 21.07 -6.90 2.93
N ALA A 167 20.22 -6.56 3.91
CA ALA A 167 19.20 -5.55 3.74
C ALA A 167 19.82 -4.18 3.37
N ASN A 168 20.92 -3.79 4.02
CA ASN A 168 21.64 -2.56 3.67
C ASN A 168 22.20 -2.59 2.26
N HIS A 169 22.74 -3.74 1.84
CA HIS A 169 23.27 -3.92 0.50
C HIS A 169 22.16 -3.86 -0.56
N ILE A 170 21.01 -4.48 -0.32
CA ILE A 170 19.82 -4.36 -1.16
C ILE A 170 19.35 -2.91 -1.24
N MET A 171 19.30 -2.19 -0.11
CA MET A 171 18.95 -0.77 -0.10
C MET A 171 19.92 0.07 -0.94
N GLN A 172 21.20 -0.29 -0.98
CA GLN A 172 22.19 0.38 -1.81
C GLN A 172 21.94 0.11 -3.31
N MET A 173 21.73 -1.14 -3.70
CA MET A 173 21.41 -1.49 -5.09
C MET A 173 20.15 -0.77 -5.59
N VAL A 174 19.13 -0.66 -4.75
CA VAL A 174 17.92 0.11 -5.09
C VAL A 174 18.25 1.57 -5.36
N ARG A 175 19.09 2.19 -4.51
CA ARG A 175 19.49 3.59 -4.68
C ARG A 175 20.36 3.82 -5.91
N ASP A 176 21.15 2.84 -6.31
CA ASP A 176 21.98 2.93 -7.52
C ASP A 176 21.11 2.95 -8.80
N GLU A 177 19.98 2.21 -8.82
CA GLU A 177 19.08 2.11 -9.97
C GLU A 177 17.95 3.18 -10.00
N PHE A 178 17.41 3.51 -8.82
CA PHE A 178 16.25 4.40 -8.65
C PHE A 178 16.62 5.79 -8.10
N GLY A 179 17.84 6.00 -7.62
CA GLY A 179 18.28 7.27 -7.03
C GLY A 179 17.97 7.38 -5.53
N GLU A 180 17.92 8.61 -5.02
CA GLU A 180 17.57 8.86 -3.61
C GLU A 180 16.07 8.67 -3.38
N VAL A 181 15.67 7.42 -3.15
CA VAL A 181 14.29 7.02 -2.85
C VAL A 181 14.19 6.36 -1.47
N VAL A 182 12.99 6.33 -0.91
CA VAL A 182 12.71 5.60 0.32
C VAL A 182 12.64 4.11 -0.02
N VAL A 183 13.43 3.29 0.67
CA VAL A 183 13.51 1.85 0.40
C VAL A 183 12.97 1.07 1.60
N ASN A 184 12.01 0.19 1.35
CA ASN A 184 11.45 -0.72 2.33
C ASN A 184 11.83 -2.15 1.96
N VAL A 185 12.72 -2.76 2.74
CA VAL A 185 13.13 -4.17 2.55
C VAL A 185 12.41 -5.04 3.56
N LYS A 186 11.65 -6.03 3.07
CA LYS A 186 11.02 -7.09 3.85
C LYS A 186 11.54 -8.45 3.38
N TYR A 187 11.57 -9.42 4.28
CA TYR A 187 11.85 -10.80 3.89
C TYR A 187 10.67 -11.69 4.29
N GLN A 188 10.47 -12.74 3.52
CA GLN A 188 9.51 -13.80 3.82
C GLN A 188 10.26 -15.13 3.93
N PRO A 189 10.13 -15.85 5.06
CA PRO A 189 10.77 -17.15 5.25
C PRO A 189 10.27 -18.16 4.21
N ILE A 190 11.16 -19.07 3.80
CA ILE A 190 10.79 -20.21 2.97
C ILE A 190 10.22 -21.28 3.92
N GLU A 191 9.08 -21.87 3.55
CA GLU A 191 8.47 -23.01 4.25
C GLU A 191 9.28 -24.31 4.08
#